data_AF-A0A7W9SRN3-F1
#
_entry.id   AF-A0A7W9SRN3-F1
#
_cell.length_a   1.000
_cell.length_b   1.000
_cell.length_c   1.000
_cell.angle_alpha   90.00
_cell.angle_beta   90.00
_cell.angle_gamma   90.00
#
_symmetry.space_group_name_H-M   'P 1'
#
loop_
_entity.id
_entity.type
_entity.pdbx_description
1 polymer ?
#
loop_
_entity_poly.entity_id
_entity_poly.type
_entity_poly.pdbx_seq_one_letter_code
_entity_poly.pdbx_strand_id
1 'polypeptide(L)'
;MSNEETLAAALRDMADPDPKVRAQATGLLDHLATEACVGPLTQALSDPSAHVRRLAVHSLGCQDCKVAPLEVDIVGLLVDRALHDSSIRVRRVTVHQLGLQPHDPRAVAALERILERESDEKLRSRAAFALNRQDGDRPALERFAPPPRASSVQD
;
A
#
# COMPACT_ATOMS: atom_id res chain seq x y z
N MET A 1 29.55 11.48 -3.27
CA MET A 1 28.66 10.91 -4.31
C MET A 1 27.61 11.94 -4.62
N SER A 2 27.40 12.26 -5.90
CA SER A 2 26.29 13.12 -6.33
C SER A 2 24.96 12.37 -6.28
N ASN A 3 23.83 13.08 -6.38
CA ASN A 3 22.51 12.44 -6.51
C ASN A 3 22.42 11.58 -7.78
N GLU A 4 23.11 11.98 -8.84
CA GLU A 4 23.15 11.24 -10.11
C GLU A 4 23.93 9.92 -9.99
N GLU A 5 25.08 9.93 -9.30
CA GLU A 5 25.83 8.71 -9.00
C GLU A 5 25.05 7.78 -8.07
N THR A 6 24.37 8.34 -7.06
CA THR A 6 23.52 7.59 -6.13
C THR A 6 22.35 6.95 -6.88
N LEU A 7 21.69 7.69 -7.77
CA LEU A 7 20.62 7.17 -8.62
C LEU A 7 21.13 6.02 -9.50
N ALA A 8 22.24 6.22 -10.21
CA ALA A 8 22.80 5.21 -11.09
C ALA A 8 23.20 3.94 -10.33
N ALA A 9 23.75 4.07 -9.11
CA ALA A 9 24.06 2.93 -8.25
C ALA A 9 22.79 2.20 -7.80
N ALA A 10 21.81 2.93 -7.23
CA ALA A 10 20.55 2.34 -6.78
C ALA A 10 19.82 1.60 -7.92
N LEU A 11 19.78 2.17 -9.13
CA LEU A 11 19.17 1.53 -10.29
C LEU A 11 19.83 0.20 -10.67
N ARG A 12 21.15 0.08 -10.55
CA ARG A 12 21.84 -1.21 -10.77
C ARG A 12 21.50 -2.22 -9.68
N ASP A 13 21.49 -1.78 -8.43
CA ASP A 13 21.25 -2.63 -7.26
C ASP A 13 19.82 -3.18 -7.20
N MET A 14 18.87 -2.59 -7.94
CA MET A 14 17.52 -3.15 -8.12
C MET A 14 17.50 -4.52 -8.82
N ALA A 15 18.57 -4.89 -9.52
CA ALA A 15 18.72 -6.19 -10.19
C ALA A 15 19.56 -7.21 -9.38
N ASP A 16 20.02 -6.84 -8.18
CA ASP A 16 20.88 -7.71 -7.37
C ASP A 16 20.15 -9.00 -6.94
N PRO A 17 20.82 -10.17 -6.93
CA PRO A 17 20.20 -11.41 -6.47
C PRO A 17 19.77 -11.37 -5.00
N ASP A 18 20.45 -10.63 -4.13
CA ASP A 18 20.11 -10.50 -2.71
C ASP A 18 18.92 -9.53 -2.52
N PRO A 19 17.77 -10.01 -1.99
CA PRO A 19 16.63 -9.14 -1.70
C PRO A 19 16.94 -8.02 -0.69
N LYS A 20 17.98 -8.14 0.13
CA LYS A 20 18.42 -7.06 1.02
C LYS A 20 19.03 -5.91 0.24
N VAL A 21 19.84 -6.19 -0.77
CA VAL A 21 20.44 -5.17 -1.64
C VAL A 21 19.34 -4.45 -2.40
N ARG A 22 18.40 -5.20 -3.00
CA ARG A 22 17.23 -4.61 -3.68
C ARG A 22 16.35 -3.77 -2.74
N ALA A 23 16.21 -4.17 -1.48
CA ALA A 23 15.48 -3.40 -0.47
C ALA A 23 16.19 -2.07 -0.15
N GLN A 24 17.52 -2.09 0.02
CA GLN A 24 18.29 -0.86 0.21
C GLN A 24 18.19 0.06 -1.02
N ALA A 25 18.31 -0.50 -2.21
CA ALA A 25 18.13 0.23 -3.47
C ALA A 25 16.74 0.89 -3.53
N THR A 26 15.68 0.16 -3.19
CA THR A 26 14.30 0.69 -3.14
C THR A 26 14.20 1.86 -2.15
N GLY A 27 14.81 1.76 -0.97
CA GLY A 27 14.85 2.85 0.00
C GLY A 27 15.63 4.08 -0.46
N LEU A 28 16.73 3.89 -1.21
CA LEU A 28 17.47 5.00 -1.82
C LEU A 28 16.65 5.71 -2.89
N LEU A 29 15.94 4.95 -3.74
CA LEU A 29 15.05 5.53 -4.76
C LEU A 29 13.90 6.33 -4.14
N ASP A 30 13.40 5.91 -2.97
CA ASP A 30 12.41 6.67 -2.19
C ASP A 30 12.94 8.05 -1.78
N HIS A 31 14.15 8.10 -1.23
CA HIS A 31 14.79 9.35 -0.82
C HIS A 31 15.14 10.28 -1.98
N LEU A 32 15.47 9.71 -3.14
CA LEU A 32 15.75 10.50 -4.34
C LEU A 32 14.48 11.09 -4.96
N ALA A 33 13.37 10.31 -4.96
CA ALA A 33 12.04 10.74 -5.38
C ALA A 33 11.98 11.46 -6.74
N THR A 34 12.83 11.07 -7.70
CA THR A 34 12.82 11.63 -9.06
C THR A 34 11.91 10.83 -9.98
N GLU A 35 11.49 11.39 -11.11
CA GLU A 35 10.70 10.67 -12.13
C GLU A 35 11.36 9.39 -12.61
N ALA A 36 12.71 9.37 -12.70
CA ALA A 36 13.48 8.19 -13.06
C ALA A 36 13.29 7.00 -12.10
N CYS A 37 12.81 7.25 -10.87
CA CYS A 37 12.55 6.22 -9.87
C CYS A 37 11.20 5.50 -10.10
N VAL A 38 10.25 6.10 -10.83
CA VAL A 38 8.87 5.58 -10.95
C VAL A 38 8.83 4.18 -11.58
N GLY A 39 9.52 3.98 -12.70
CA GLY A 39 9.57 2.68 -13.39
C GLY A 39 10.14 1.57 -12.50
N PRO A 40 11.36 1.71 -11.96
CA PRO A 40 11.97 0.74 -11.05
C PRO A 40 11.14 0.46 -9.79
N LEU A 41 10.60 1.49 -9.15
CA LEU A 41 9.74 1.32 -7.97
C LEU A 41 8.44 0.57 -8.32
N THR A 42 7.86 0.84 -9.49
CA THR A 42 6.66 0.12 -9.97
C THR A 42 6.99 -1.35 -10.23
N GLN A 43 8.15 -1.66 -10.80
CA GLN A 43 8.61 -3.05 -10.97
C GLN A 43 8.80 -3.76 -9.62
N ALA A 44 9.34 -3.06 -8.62
CA ALA A 44 9.56 -3.61 -7.28
C ALA A 44 8.25 -3.97 -6.54
N LEU A 45 7.09 -3.46 -6.97
CA LEU A 45 5.79 -3.95 -6.48
C LEU A 45 5.53 -5.43 -6.81
N SER A 46 6.29 -6.02 -7.75
CA SER A 46 6.21 -7.44 -8.11
C SER A 46 7.43 -8.25 -7.70
N ASP A 47 8.30 -7.71 -6.84
CA ASP A 47 9.50 -8.40 -6.37
C ASP A 47 9.14 -9.72 -5.64
N PRO A 48 9.92 -10.82 -5.81
CA PRO A 48 9.70 -12.06 -5.07
C PRO A 48 9.70 -11.87 -3.54
N SER A 49 10.49 -10.93 -3.03
CA SER A 49 10.58 -10.59 -1.62
C SER A 49 9.44 -9.66 -1.20
N ALA A 50 8.61 -10.14 -0.27
CA ALA A 50 7.56 -9.32 0.35
C ALA A 50 8.12 -8.09 1.09
N HIS A 51 9.39 -8.10 1.49
CA HIS A 51 10.04 -6.94 2.10
C HIS A 51 10.25 -5.83 1.08
N VAL A 52 10.77 -6.16 -0.11
CA VAL A 52 10.98 -5.21 -1.22
C VAL A 52 9.65 -4.63 -1.68
N ARG A 53 8.63 -5.49 -1.89
CA ARG A 53 7.29 -5.03 -2.28
C ARG A 53 6.67 -4.03 -1.29
N ARG A 54 6.87 -4.25 0.02
CA ARG A 54 6.42 -3.30 1.05
C ARG A 54 7.12 -1.96 0.97
N LEU A 55 8.42 -1.96 0.70
CA LEU A 55 9.16 -0.71 0.52
C LEU A 55 8.66 0.01 -0.72
N ALA A 56 8.47 -0.69 -1.84
CA ALA A 56 7.91 -0.10 -3.06
C ALA A 56 6.51 0.51 -2.84
N VAL A 57 5.64 -0.16 -2.07
CA VAL A 57 4.33 0.40 -1.65
C VAL A 57 4.49 1.70 -0.88
N HIS A 58 5.44 1.77 0.05
CA HIS A 58 5.72 3.01 0.79
C HIS A 58 6.27 4.08 -0.13
N SER A 59 7.28 3.75 -0.94
CA SER A 59 7.99 4.71 -1.79
C SER A 59 7.11 5.28 -2.89
N LEU A 60 6.16 4.52 -3.41
CA LEU A 60 5.19 5.04 -4.37
C LEU A 60 4.02 5.75 -3.67
N GLY A 61 3.60 5.28 -2.48
CA GLY A 61 2.38 5.74 -1.79
C GLY A 61 2.54 6.94 -0.87
N CYS A 62 3.68 7.11 -0.21
CA CYS A 62 3.92 8.26 0.69
C CYS A 62 4.32 9.49 -0.11
N GLN A 63 3.34 10.29 -0.53
CA GLN A 63 3.62 11.55 -1.23
C GLN A 63 4.11 12.65 -0.27
N ASP A 64 3.66 12.64 0.99
CA ASP A 64 4.10 13.58 2.03
C ASP A 64 5.60 13.45 2.36
N CYS A 65 6.21 12.31 2.04
CA CYS A 65 7.62 12.05 2.24
C CYS A 65 8.52 12.70 1.16
N LYS A 66 7.94 13.27 0.10
CA LYS A 66 8.66 13.69 -1.11
C LYS A 66 8.60 15.19 -1.32
N VAL A 67 9.64 15.72 -1.97
CA VAL A 67 9.72 17.15 -2.36
C VAL A 67 8.65 17.48 -3.41
N ALA A 68 8.40 16.55 -4.32
CA ALA A 68 7.32 16.62 -5.31
C ALA A 68 6.63 15.26 -5.44
N PRO A 69 5.32 15.22 -5.73
CA PRO A 69 4.63 13.97 -5.97
C PRO A 69 5.21 13.22 -7.18
N LEU A 70 5.25 11.88 -7.10
CA LEU A 70 5.54 11.07 -8.28
C LEU A 70 4.30 10.99 -9.17
N GLU A 71 4.43 11.32 -10.45
CA GLU A 71 3.35 11.20 -11.43
C GLU A 71 3.12 9.73 -11.81
N VAL A 72 2.19 9.09 -11.10
CA VAL A 72 1.78 7.70 -11.35
C VAL A 72 0.34 7.49 -10.86
N ASP A 73 -0.40 6.56 -11.47
CA ASP A 73 -1.69 6.11 -10.94
C ASP A 73 -1.49 5.26 -9.67
N ILE A 74 -1.14 5.94 -8.58
CA ILE A 74 -0.80 5.30 -7.31
C ILE A 74 -2.00 4.51 -6.76
N VAL A 75 -3.22 5.03 -6.88
CA VAL A 75 -4.41 4.34 -6.40
C VAL A 75 -4.62 3.03 -7.16
N GLY A 76 -4.48 3.02 -8.49
CA GLY A 76 -4.56 1.79 -9.28
C GLY A 76 -3.55 0.73 -8.83
N LEU A 77 -2.28 1.13 -8.64
CA LEU A 77 -1.22 0.23 -8.18
C LEU A 77 -1.48 -0.31 -6.77
N LEU A 78 -1.93 0.54 -5.84
CA LEU A 78 -2.24 0.12 -4.48
C LEU A 78 -3.49 -0.75 -4.41
N VAL A 79 -4.53 -0.51 -5.22
CA VAL A 79 -5.72 -1.36 -5.31
C VAL A 79 -5.33 -2.78 -5.72
N ASP A 80 -4.55 -2.91 -6.79
CA ASP A 80 -4.08 -4.21 -7.27
C ASP A 80 -3.30 -4.96 -6.17
N ARG A 81 -2.36 -4.30 -5.50
CA ARG A 81 -1.58 -4.92 -4.41
C ARG A 81 -2.44 -5.25 -3.18
N ALA A 82 -3.43 -4.44 -2.83
CA ALA A 82 -4.28 -4.69 -1.67
C ALA A 82 -5.16 -5.94 -1.87
N LEU A 83 -5.63 -6.15 -3.10
CA LEU A 83 -6.50 -7.26 -3.46
C LEU A 83 -5.75 -8.54 -3.80
N HIS A 84 -4.54 -8.46 -4.36
CA HIS A 84 -3.89 -9.61 -5.00
C HIS A 84 -2.50 -9.97 -4.48
N ASP A 85 -1.87 -9.18 -3.61
CA ASP A 85 -0.55 -9.55 -3.10
C ASP A 85 -0.60 -10.82 -2.24
N SER A 86 0.28 -11.78 -2.51
CA SER A 86 0.33 -13.07 -1.80
C SER A 86 0.70 -12.94 -0.31
N SER A 87 1.34 -11.84 0.09
CA SER A 87 1.75 -11.60 1.46
C SER A 87 0.73 -10.75 2.20
N ILE A 88 0.11 -11.33 3.24
CA ILE A 88 -0.78 -10.59 4.14
C ILE A 88 -0.11 -9.36 4.75
N ARG A 89 1.22 -9.38 4.93
CA ARG A 89 1.97 -8.23 5.46
C ARG A 89 2.10 -7.09 4.46
N VAL A 90 2.14 -7.38 3.15
CA VAL A 90 2.10 -6.36 2.09
C VAL A 90 0.70 -5.79 2.01
N ARG A 91 -0.32 -6.65 1.82
CA ARG A 91 -1.74 -6.25 1.73
C ARG A 91 -2.15 -5.30 2.86
N ARG A 92 -1.80 -5.63 4.10
CA ARG A 92 -2.12 -4.79 5.27
C ARG A 92 -1.42 -3.42 5.28
N VAL A 93 -0.23 -3.29 4.68
CA VAL A 93 0.45 -1.97 4.53
C VAL A 93 -0.17 -1.20 3.38
N THR A 94 -0.47 -1.88 2.27
CA THR A 94 -1.13 -1.30 1.10
C THR A 94 -2.51 -0.74 1.43
N VAL A 95 -3.32 -1.48 2.20
CA VAL A 95 -4.63 -1.01 2.67
C VAL A 95 -4.52 0.25 3.52
N HIS A 96 -3.51 0.31 4.40
CA HIS A 96 -3.25 1.53 5.16
C HIS A 96 -2.90 2.70 4.24
N GLN A 97 -2.03 2.48 3.25
CA GLN A 97 -1.66 3.51 2.28
C GLN A 97 -2.81 3.99 1.40
N LEU A 98 -3.74 3.11 1.02
CA LEU A 98 -4.97 3.51 0.32
C LEU A 98 -5.78 4.54 1.13
N GLY A 99 -5.89 4.37 2.44
CA GLY A 99 -6.56 5.33 3.32
C GLY A 99 -5.82 6.67 3.50
N LEU A 100 -4.58 6.77 3.04
CA LEU A 100 -3.79 8.02 3.06
C LEU A 100 -3.85 8.75 1.72
N GLN A 101 -4.34 8.12 0.65
CA GLN A 101 -4.53 8.80 -0.62
C GLN A 101 -5.73 9.76 -0.57
N PRO A 102 -5.80 10.75 -1.48
CA PRO A 102 -7.03 11.49 -1.73
C PRO A 102 -8.21 10.55 -2.00
N HIS A 103 -9.43 11.07 -1.83
CA HIS A 103 -10.64 10.31 -2.11
C HIS A 103 -10.63 9.77 -3.55
N ASP A 104 -10.75 8.45 -3.70
CA ASP A 104 -10.85 7.77 -5.00
C ASP A 104 -11.86 6.61 -4.91
N PRO A 105 -12.90 6.59 -5.76
CA PRO A 105 -13.91 5.52 -5.76
C PRO A 105 -13.34 4.11 -5.93
N ARG A 106 -12.18 3.95 -6.59
CA ARG A 106 -11.49 2.67 -6.76
C ARG A 106 -10.92 2.18 -5.44
N ALA A 107 -10.39 3.09 -4.62
CA ALA A 107 -9.92 2.77 -3.27
C ALA A 107 -11.09 2.34 -2.39
N VAL A 108 -12.20 3.09 -2.41
CA VAL A 108 -13.44 2.76 -1.68
C VAL A 108 -13.93 1.35 -2.04
N ALA A 109 -14.10 1.06 -3.34
CA ALA A 109 -14.59 -0.24 -3.80
C ALA A 109 -13.65 -1.40 -3.41
N ALA A 110 -12.33 -1.18 -3.44
CA ALA A 110 -11.36 -2.19 -3.01
C ALA A 110 -11.44 -2.46 -1.50
N LEU A 111 -11.61 -1.42 -0.69
CA LEU A 111 -11.73 -1.53 0.77
C LEU A 111 -13.03 -2.22 1.19
N GLU A 112 -14.16 -1.89 0.56
CA GLU A 112 -15.45 -2.58 0.74
C GLU A 112 -15.31 -4.07 0.40
N ARG A 113 -14.69 -4.40 -0.75
CA ARG A 113 -14.44 -5.79 -1.15
C ARG A 113 -13.61 -6.57 -0.12
N ILE A 114 -12.60 -5.94 0.47
CA ILE A 114 -11.78 -6.55 1.54
C ILE A 114 -12.63 -6.79 2.79
N LEU A 115 -13.48 -5.84 3.19
CA LEU A 115 -14.42 -6.00 4.30
C LEU A 115 -15.49 -7.06 4.07
N GLU A 116 -15.82 -7.38 2.82
CA GLU A 116 -16.79 -8.43 2.52
C GLU A 116 -16.15 -9.83 2.45
N ARG A 117 -14.98 -9.94 1.82
CA ARG A 117 -14.46 -11.24 1.36
C ARG A 117 -13.31 -11.80 2.19
N GLU A 118 -12.59 -10.95 2.92
CA GLU A 118 -11.41 -11.38 3.66
C GLU A 118 -11.75 -11.83 5.07
N SER A 119 -11.09 -12.89 5.52
CA SER A 119 -11.22 -13.44 6.88
C SER A 119 -10.17 -12.91 7.85
N ASP A 120 -9.05 -12.36 7.37
CA ASP A 120 -7.99 -11.83 8.23
C ASP A 120 -8.46 -10.58 9.00
N GLU A 121 -8.71 -10.74 10.30
CA GLU A 121 -9.28 -9.68 11.16
C GLU A 121 -8.46 -8.38 11.13
N LYS A 122 -7.12 -8.50 11.13
CA LYS A 122 -6.23 -7.34 11.09
C LYS A 122 -6.31 -6.60 9.76
N LEU A 123 -6.46 -7.32 8.64
CA LEU A 123 -6.68 -6.72 7.33
C LEU A 123 -8.03 -6.02 7.26
N ARG A 124 -9.11 -6.68 7.73
CA ARG A 124 -10.45 -6.10 7.80
C ARG A 124 -10.48 -4.82 8.66
N SER A 125 -9.88 -4.87 9.85
CA SER A 125 -9.80 -3.71 10.75
C SER A 125 -9.08 -2.52 10.10
N ARG A 126 -7.97 -2.78 9.40
CA ARG A 126 -7.26 -1.74 8.63
C ARG A 126 -8.09 -1.23 7.45
N ALA A 127 -8.85 -2.09 6.79
CA ALA A 127 -9.70 -1.70 5.67
C ALA A 127 -10.84 -0.78 6.14
N ALA A 128 -11.46 -1.08 7.28
CA ALA A 128 -12.47 -0.21 7.88
C ALA A 128 -11.89 1.15 8.26
N PHE A 129 -10.71 1.17 8.88
CA PHE A 129 -10.03 2.43 9.18
C PHE A 129 -9.70 3.25 7.93
N ALA A 130 -9.16 2.60 6.89
CA ALA A 130 -8.84 3.25 5.62
C ALA A 130 -10.11 3.77 4.91
N LEU A 131 -11.21 3.04 4.98
CA LEU A 131 -12.48 3.43 4.38
C LEU A 131 -13.07 4.67 5.06
N ASN A 132 -13.01 4.75 6.41
CA ASN A 132 -13.40 5.97 7.13
C ASN A 132 -12.65 7.22 6.65
N ARG A 133 -11.35 7.06 6.34
CA ARG A 133 -10.52 8.17 5.84
C ARG A 133 -10.86 8.56 4.41
N GLN A 134 -11.25 7.59 3.57
CA GLN A 134 -11.69 7.82 2.21
C GLN A 134 -13.08 8.48 2.16
N ASP A 135 -14.00 8.10 3.05
CA ASP A 135 -15.40 8.56 3.02
C ASP A 135 -15.61 9.94 3.66
N GLY A 136 -14.69 10.42 4.51
CA GLY A 136 -14.82 11.70 5.21
C GLY A 136 -15.96 11.68 6.24
N ASP A 137 -15.59 11.56 7.52
CA ASP A 137 -16.48 11.68 8.71
C ASP A 137 -17.67 10.70 8.84
N ARG A 138 -17.86 9.72 7.94
CA ARG A 138 -18.81 8.62 8.15
C ARG A 138 -18.10 7.32 8.54
N PRO A 139 -18.30 6.75 9.75
CA PRO A 139 -17.62 5.54 10.15
C PRO A 139 -18.16 4.29 9.40
N ALA A 140 -17.36 3.74 8.49
CA ALA A 140 -17.53 2.45 7.83
C ALA A 140 -17.80 1.29 8.79
N LEU A 141 -17.31 1.38 10.03
CA LEU A 141 -17.58 0.39 11.08
C LEU A 141 -19.08 0.26 11.40
N GLU A 142 -19.88 1.30 11.21
CA GLU A 142 -21.35 1.22 11.41
C GLU A 142 -22.05 0.52 10.24
N ARG A 143 -21.50 0.65 9.02
CA ARG A 143 -22.09 0.06 7.81
C ARG A 143 -21.89 -1.47 7.73
N PHE A 144 -20.85 -1.97 8.40
CA PHE A 144 -20.43 -3.37 8.34
C PHE A 144 -20.25 -4.03 9.72
N ALA A 145 -20.86 -3.47 10.77
CA ALA A 145 -20.92 -4.12 12.06
C ALA A 145 -21.61 -5.49 11.92
N PRO A 146 -21.08 -6.56 12.56
CA PRO A 146 -21.81 -7.82 12.60
C PRO A 146 -23.18 -7.57 13.25
N PRO A 147 -24.26 -8.26 12.81
CA PRO A 147 -25.56 -8.11 13.45
C PRO A 147 -25.42 -8.36 14.96
N PRO A 148 -26.18 -7.63 15.80
CA PRO A 148 -26.14 -7.83 17.24
C PRO A 148 -26.36 -9.32 17.51
N ARG A 149 -25.49 -9.91 18.36
CA ARG A 149 -25.67 -11.31 18.78
C ARG A 149 -27.08 -11.41 19.35
N ALA A 150 -27.92 -12.27 18.76
CA ALA A 150 -29.26 -12.48 19.24
C ALA A 150 -29.18 -12.82 20.73
N SER A 151 -29.74 -11.95 21.58
CA SER A 151 -29.90 -12.24 22.98
C SER A 151 -30.78 -13.47 23.06
N SER A 152 -30.21 -14.59 23.49
CA SER A 152 -30.97 -15.75 23.95
C SER A 152 -31.80 -15.28 25.15
N VAL A 153 -33.01 -14.81 24.89
CA VAL A 153 -34.03 -14.65 25.91
C VAL A 153 -34.34 -16.07 26.36
N GLN A 154 -33.81 -16.45 27.53
CA GLN A 154 -34.31 -17.58 28.27
C GLN A 154 -35.57 -17.10 28.99
N ASP A 155 -36.70 -17.69 28.63
CA ASP A 155 -37.97 -17.60 29.35
C ASP A 155 -37.84 -18.10 30.80
#